data_AF-A0A972Z9Q0-F1
#
_entry.id   AF-A0A972Z9Q0-F1
#
_cell.length_a   1.000
_cell.length_b   1.000
_cell.length_c   1.000
_cell.angle_alpha   90.00
_cell.angle_beta   90.00
_cell.angle_gamma   90.00
#
_symmetry.space_group_name_H-M   'P 1'
#
loop_
_entity.id
_entity.type
_entity.pdbx_description
1 polymer ?
#
loop_
_entity_poly.entity_id
_entity_poly.type
_entity_poly.pdbx_seq_one_letter_code
_entity_poly.pdbx_strand_id
1 'polypeptide(L)'
;MSRKNNIGHLITITNESTQESAFLFLYMEEDHFEAYKAVVRAIRSVSLPDEIEDVCRIGVEPVTDFRTIEEDYPETKGKYILVLPALSFFHVQDKTFKEGLFIGGVKNVIENHCAFFPANRLNAVATGADFFNREELLHRIGEHLERGENLLLCGPRRYGKTSLLRKVAADAGRSGFRSIMIDLERIITPEEFAARIWAEIEYPDRTESGKNEKIEEKEAALKGNWERKSGDVFTGLNAGSEKILFLLDECPYMLDSFLGIDNLVDRKEIEPKDRLRTESFIGWFKKQRHRYRENWVFVITGSIDLNTYLADTGLNKDAFPDMTEERVTFFDDDKLDAYVESLLLGQEIFIRDDIIKEIISLTTPGIPYFIQIMLNHISTLYREKPDFSIEDLRNVYHSKIIGHDGRRHFDTFARHFERYRHREPGAKALLAELSLAGTEGVEIGELKRIYSLSTVGQGVSDLSVLLKYLENDFYIERIEETDRYRFASPILKDYWKLNQRRGTL
;
A
#
# COMPACT_ATOMS: atom_id res chain seq x y z
N MET A 1 25.17 11.98 21.94
CA MET A 1 26.25 11.22 21.29
C MET A 1 27.41 11.06 22.25
N SER A 2 27.90 9.83 22.44
CA SER A 2 29.14 9.61 23.23
C SER A 2 30.32 10.26 22.50
N ARG A 3 31.41 10.57 23.22
CA ARG A 3 32.64 11.16 22.67
C ARG A 3 33.31 10.34 21.54
N LYS A 4 32.83 9.12 21.25
CA LYS A 4 33.44 8.19 20.29
C LYS A 4 33.05 8.42 18.82
N ASN A 5 31.96 9.15 18.54
CA ASN A 5 31.37 9.22 17.19
C ASN A 5 31.53 10.59 16.52
N ASN A 6 32.67 11.27 16.75
CA ASN A 6 32.88 12.64 16.25
C ASN A 6 33.68 12.71 14.94
N ILE A 7 34.31 11.62 14.50
CA ILE A 7 35.12 11.57 13.27
C ILE A 7 34.35 10.82 12.19
N GLY A 8 34.32 11.37 10.97
CA GLY A 8 33.54 10.79 9.88
C GLY A 8 33.69 11.55 8.56
N HIS A 9 32.70 11.37 7.69
CA HIS A 9 32.52 12.22 6.52
C HIS A 9 31.14 12.88 6.54
N LEU A 10 31.11 14.16 6.15
CA LEU A 10 29.90 14.86 5.76
C LEU A 10 29.61 14.52 4.30
N ILE A 11 28.43 13.95 4.05
CA ILE A 11 27.87 13.75 2.72
C ILE A 11 26.85 14.86 2.47
N THR A 12 27.06 15.62 1.42
CA THR A 12 26.13 16.67 0.98
C THR A 12 25.49 16.23 -0.32
N ILE A 13 24.17 16.18 -0.36
CA ILE A 13 23.39 15.86 -1.57
C ILE A 13 22.64 17.12 -1.95
N THR A 14 22.95 17.69 -3.12
CA THR A 14 22.36 18.94 -3.60
C THR A 14 21.59 18.72 -4.88
N ASN A 15 20.34 19.18 -4.93
CA ASN A 15 19.59 19.35 -6.18
C ASN A 15 20.03 20.67 -6.82
N GLU A 16 20.75 20.60 -7.94
CA GLU A 16 21.28 21.79 -8.62
C GLU A 16 20.19 22.66 -9.25
N SER A 17 19.02 22.09 -9.54
CA SER A 17 17.89 22.84 -10.10
C SER A 17 17.15 23.67 -9.04
N THR A 18 16.94 23.12 -7.84
CA THR A 18 16.21 23.80 -6.75
C THR A 18 17.11 24.45 -5.70
N GLN A 19 18.40 24.11 -5.71
CA GLN A 19 19.39 24.45 -4.67
C GLN A 19 19.07 23.89 -3.28
N GLU A 20 18.14 22.94 -3.18
CA GLU A 20 17.87 22.21 -1.94
C GLU A 20 19.00 21.22 -1.66
N SER A 21 19.32 21.03 -0.38
CA SER A 21 20.38 20.10 0.04
C SER A 21 19.97 19.28 1.26
N ALA A 22 20.43 18.03 1.28
CA ALA A 22 20.38 17.14 2.43
C ALA A 22 21.79 16.80 2.89
N PHE A 23 21.93 16.56 4.20
CA PHE A 23 23.21 16.36 4.86
C PHE A 23 23.20 15.08 5.68
N LEU A 24 24.17 14.22 5.44
CA LEU A 24 24.40 13.01 6.22
C LEU A 24 25.79 13.08 6.84
N PHE A 25 25.92 12.73 8.12
CA PHE A 25 27.21 12.52 8.75
C PHE A 25 27.44 11.03 9.01
N LEU A 26 28.40 10.46 8.28
CA LEU A 26 28.78 9.05 8.40
C LEU A 26 29.96 8.93 9.35
N TYR A 27 29.71 8.53 10.59
CA TYR A 27 30.77 8.35 11.58
C TYR A 27 31.45 6.99 11.44
N MET A 28 32.73 6.96 11.81
CA MET A 28 33.56 5.76 11.82
C MET A 28 33.41 5.02 13.16
N GLU A 29 33.21 3.71 13.09
CA GLU A 29 33.27 2.82 14.26
C GLU A 29 34.69 2.25 14.42
N GLU A 30 35.20 2.19 15.65
CA GLU A 30 36.60 1.83 15.97
C GLU A 30 37.03 0.48 15.34
N ASP A 31 36.12 -0.49 15.28
CA ASP A 31 36.40 -1.87 14.82
C ASP A 31 36.15 -2.09 13.31
N HIS A 32 35.73 -1.06 12.56
CA HIS A 32 35.24 -1.21 11.19
C HIS A 32 35.86 -0.26 10.16
N PHE A 33 37.14 0.08 10.33
CA PHE A 33 37.86 1.03 9.48
C PHE A 33 37.87 0.68 7.97
N GLU A 34 38.04 -0.59 7.62
CA GLU A 34 38.03 -1.01 6.21
C GLU A 34 36.65 -0.86 5.56
N ALA A 35 35.59 -1.21 6.29
CA ALA A 35 34.21 -1.03 5.83
C ALA A 35 33.88 0.46 5.66
N TYR A 36 34.29 1.30 6.62
CA TYR A 36 34.16 2.75 6.53
C TYR A 36 34.83 3.31 5.26
N LYS A 37 36.09 2.93 4.98
CA LYS A 37 36.79 3.36 3.76
C LYS A 37 36.10 2.88 2.49
N ALA A 38 35.58 1.65 2.49
CA ALA A 38 34.85 1.09 1.37
C ALA A 38 33.57 1.89 1.08
N VAL A 39 32.80 2.23 2.10
CA VAL A 39 31.57 3.05 1.99
C VAL A 39 31.88 4.43 1.43
N VAL A 40 32.85 5.14 2.01
CA VAL A 40 33.24 6.48 1.53
C VAL A 40 33.74 6.44 0.09
N ARG A 41 34.51 5.41 -0.28
CA ARG A 41 34.97 5.22 -1.66
C ARG A 41 33.80 4.96 -2.60
N ALA A 42 32.86 4.11 -2.21
CA ALA A 42 31.69 3.78 -3.01
C ALA A 42 30.81 5.01 -3.25
N ILE A 43 30.53 5.82 -2.22
CA ILE A 43 29.75 7.06 -2.36
C ILE A 43 30.41 8.04 -3.34
N ARG A 44 31.74 8.17 -3.32
CA ARG A 44 32.49 9.05 -4.25
C ARG A 44 32.41 8.62 -5.71
N SER A 45 32.11 7.35 -5.97
CA SER A 45 32.09 6.77 -7.32
C SER A 45 30.75 6.13 -7.66
N VAL A 46 29.69 6.45 -6.91
CA VAL A 46 28.36 5.88 -7.14
C VAL A 46 27.83 6.38 -8.47
N SER A 47 27.29 5.47 -9.28
CA SER A 47 26.62 5.85 -10.52
C SER A 47 25.19 6.21 -10.17
N LEU A 48 24.78 7.44 -10.47
CA LEU A 48 23.39 7.83 -10.30
C LEU A 48 22.58 7.42 -11.53
N PRO A 49 21.28 7.14 -11.38
CA PRO A 49 20.39 6.97 -12.52
C PRO A 49 20.32 8.24 -13.38
N ASP A 50 20.22 8.05 -14.70
CA ASP A 50 20.19 9.13 -15.70
C ASP A 50 19.16 10.24 -15.37
N GLU A 51 18.04 9.88 -14.73
CA GLU A 51 16.98 10.83 -14.39
C GLU A 51 17.38 11.88 -13.35
N ILE A 52 18.40 11.58 -12.53
CA ILE A 52 18.88 12.48 -11.47
C ILE A 52 20.36 12.86 -11.61
N GLU A 53 21.12 12.17 -12.45
CA GLU A 53 22.57 12.40 -12.60
C GLU A 53 22.89 13.85 -12.98
N ASP A 54 22.14 14.43 -13.92
CA ASP A 54 22.35 15.79 -14.42
C ASP A 54 21.99 16.90 -13.42
N VAL A 55 21.23 16.57 -12.37
CA VAL A 55 20.70 17.55 -11.40
C VAL A 55 21.16 17.29 -9.98
N CYS A 56 21.92 16.22 -9.73
CA CYS A 56 22.35 15.82 -8.40
C CYS A 56 23.85 15.96 -8.23
N ARG A 57 24.26 16.77 -7.24
CA ARG A 57 25.66 16.87 -6.81
C ARG A 57 25.87 16.21 -5.47
N ILE A 58 26.83 15.29 -5.39
CA ILE A 58 27.23 14.62 -4.13
C ILE A 58 28.62 15.12 -3.71
N GLY A 59 28.70 15.76 -2.54
CA GLY A 59 29.94 16.14 -1.85
C GLY A 59 30.30 15.15 -0.75
N VAL A 60 31.59 14.89 -0.53
CA VAL A 60 32.09 13.91 0.46
C VAL A 60 33.32 14.47 1.18
N GLU A 61 33.08 15.15 2.29
CA GLU A 61 34.10 15.93 2.99
C GLU A 61 34.50 15.28 4.33
N PRO A 62 35.79 15.17 4.65
CA PRO A 62 36.24 14.60 5.92
C PRO A 62 35.94 15.57 7.08
N VAL A 63 35.53 15.02 8.22
CA VAL A 63 35.22 15.80 9.43
C VAL A 63 35.94 15.16 10.61
N THR A 64 36.74 15.95 11.31
CA THR A 64 37.50 15.51 12.50
C THR A 64 36.75 15.71 13.81
N ASP A 65 35.73 16.56 13.82
CA ASP A 65 34.85 16.75 14.97
C ASP A 65 33.44 17.15 14.51
N PHE A 66 32.45 16.28 14.73
CA PHE A 66 31.04 16.53 14.37
C PHE A 66 30.53 17.91 14.86
N ARG A 67 31.02 18.38 16.00
CA ARG A 67 30.58 19.64 16.61
C ARG A 67 30.97 20.88 15.81
N THR A 68 31.95 20.77 14.91
CA THR A 68 32.41 21.90 14.08
C THR A 68 31.69 21.95 12.73
N ILE A 69 30.81 20.99 12.41
CA ILE A 69 30.18 20.94 11.07
C ILE A 69 29.46 22.23 10.71
N GLU A 70 28.64 22.80 11.60
CA GLU A 70 27.93 24.05 11.28
C GLU A 70 28.86 25.27 11.14
N GLU A 71 30.08 25.21 11.70
CA GLU A 71 31.10 26.27 11.57
C GLU A 71 31.91 26.10 10.27
N ASP A 72 32.35 24.86 9.99
CA ASP A 72 33.18 24.49 8.85
C ASP A 72 32.38 24.45 7.53
N TYR A 73 31.08 24.14 7.61
CA TYR A 73 30.14 23.99 6.48
C TYR A 73 28.87 24.83 6.72
N PRO A 74 28.92 26.16 6.49
CA PRO A 74 27.83 27.08 6.82
C PRO A 74 26.47 26.73 6.19
N GLU A 75 26.45 26.00 5.08
CA GLU A 75 25.25 25.50 4.41
C GLU A 75 24.42 24.51 5.26
N THR A 76 25.04 23.87 6.26
CA THR A 76 24.34 22.95 7.17
C THR A 76 23.63 23.68 8.30
N LYS A 77 23.89 24.99 8.49
CA LYS A 77 23.42 25.74 9.66
C LYS A 77 21.90 25.76 9.75
N GLY A 78 21.37 25.24 10.87
CA GLY A 78 19.92 25.15 11.09
C GLY A 78 19.22 24.13 10.20
N LYS A 79 19.97 23.25 9.52
CA LYS A 79 19.46 22.11 8.77
C LYS A 79 19.61 20.85 9.61
N TYR A 80 18.73 19.89 9.38
CA TYR A 80 18.86 18.57 10.00
C TYR A 80 20.00 17.80 9.31
N ILE A 81 20.93 17.28 10.12
CA ILE A 81 22.02 16.42 9.66
C ILE A 81 21.70 15.01 10.16
N LEU A 82 21.49 14.09 9.22
CA LEU A 82 21.21 12.69 9.54
C LEU A 82 22.51 11.99 9.94
N VAL A 83 22.60 11.51 11.17
CA VAL A 83 23.84 10.94 11.72
C VAL A 83 23.78 9.43 11.80
N LEU A 84 24.65 8.74 11.07
CA LEU A 84 24.62 7.29 10.89
C LEU A 84 26.03 6.69 11.03
N PRO A 85 26.18 5.46 11.54
CA PRO A 85 27.42 4.73 11.38
C PRO A 85 27.61 4.43 9.89
N ALA A 86 28.85 4.52 9.39
CA ALA A 86 29.10 4.20 7.98
C ALA A 86 28.69 2.76 7.61
N LEU A 87 28.68 1.84 8.58
CA LEU A 87 28.21 0.47 8.40
C LEU A 87 26.73 0.37 8.01
N SER A 88 25.92 1.41 8.25
CA SER A 88 24.53 1.46 7.75
C SER A 88 24.43 1.28 6.24
N PHE A 89 25.50 1.56 5.48
CA PHE A 89 25.55 1.37 4.03
C PHE A 89 26.48 0.22 3.60
N PHE A 90 26.78 -0.74 4.48
CA PHE A 90 27.71 -1.82 4.18
C PHE A 90 27.12 -3.19 4.54
N HIS A 91 27.09 -4.12 3.59
CA HIS A 91 26.81 -5.52 3.87
C HIS A 91 28.06 -6.16 4.48
N VAL A 92 28.03 -6.49 5.77
CA VAL A 92 29.19 -7.04 6.48
C VAL A 92 29.56 -8.43 5.94
N GLN A 93 28.55 -9.23 5.58
CA GLN A 93 28.76 -10.60 5.07
C GLN A 93 29.37 -10.59 3.66
N ASP A 94 28.79 -9.80 2.76
CA ASP A 94 29.19 -9.77 1.34
C ASP A 94 30.33 -8.78 1.06
N LYS A 95 30.66 -7.92 2.03
CA LYS A 95 31.64 -6.85 1.94
C LYS A 95 31.36 -5.86 0.81
N THR A 96 30.09 -5.56 0.59
CA THR A 96 29.60 -4.70 -0.49
C THR A 96 28.89 -3.46 0.06
N PHE A 97 28.85 -2.40 -0.75
CA PHE A 97 28.09 -1.20 -0.47
C PHE A 97 26.60 -1.43 -0.74
N LYS A 98 25.73 -0.92 0.13
CA LYS A 98 24.27 -0.94 -0.02
C LYS A 98 23.82 0.14 -1.01
N GLU A 99 24.18 -0.04 -2.28
CA GLU A 99 24.00 0.98 -3.32
C GLU A 99 22.53 1.37 -3.51
N GLY A 100 21.63 0.39 -3.59
CA GLY A 100 20.19 0.64 -3.72
C GLY A 100 19.60 1.46 -2.57
N LEU A 101 20.04 1.21 -1.32
CA LEU A 101 19.61 1.96 -0.15
C LEU A 101 20.07 3.43 -0.23
N PHE A 102 21.32 3.66 -0.64
CA PHE A 102 21.87 5.01 -0.78
C PHE A 102 21.21 5.78 -1.92
N ILE A 103 21.11 5.17 -3.12
CA ILE A 103 20.46 5.79 -4.29
C ILE A 103 18.98 6.08 -3.99
N GLY A 104 18.28 5.18 -3.31
CA GLY A 104 16.90 5.43 -2.89
C GLY A 104 16.75 6.70 -2.04
N GLY A 105 17.69 6.91 -1.10
CA GLY A 105 17.70 8.13 -0.31
C GLY A 105 18.07 9.39 -1.10
N VAL A 106 18.99 9.29 -2.06
CA VAL A 106 19.28 10.39 -2.99
C VAL A 106 18.03 10.76 -3.80
N LYS A 107 17.31 9.78 -4.35
CA LYS A 107 16.04 10.03 -5.08
C LYS A 107 15.01 10.75 -4.22
N ASN A 108 14.86 10.37 -2.95
CA ASN A 108 13.96 11.06 -2.03
C ASN A 108 14.29 12.55 -1.87
N VAL A 109 15.58 12.89 -1.82
CA VAL A 109 16.03 14.28 -1.71
C VAL A 109 15.82 15.02 -3.04
N ILE A 110 16.23 14.41 -4.15
CA ILE A 110 16.31 15.08 -5.45
C ILE A 110 14.95 15.18 -6.14
N GLU A 111 14.19 14.09 -6.22
CA GLU A 111 12.92 14.03 -6.96
C GLU A 111 11.72 14.40 -6.10
N ASN A 112 11.74 13.98 -4.82
CA ASN A 112 10.60 14.10 -3.93
C ASN A 112 10.71 15.28 -2.94
N HIS A 113 11.84 16.00 -2.94
CA HIS A 113 12.09 17.17 -2.08
C HIS A 113 11.81 16.89 -0.60
N CYS A 114 12.27 15.73 -0.11
CA CYS A 114 11.93 15.24 1.22
C CYS A 114 13.13 14.58 1.92
N ALA A 115 12.87 13.97 3.09
CA ALA A 115 13.92 13.35 3.90
C ALA A 115 14.59 12.18 3.17
N PHE A 116 15.88 11.96 3.45
CA PHE A 116 16.65 10.87 2.85
C PHE A 116 16.01 9.49 3.11
N PHE A 117 15.55 9.25 4.35
CA PHE A 117 14.85 8.01 4.71
C PHE A 117 13.35 8.25 4.97
N PRO A 118 12.50 7.24 4.72
CA PRO A 118 11.10 7.26 5.09
C PRO A 118 10.90 7.30 6.60
N ALA A 119 9.75 7.81 7.02
CA ALA A 119 9.27 7.72 8.39
C ALA A 119 8.27 6.55 8.55
N ASN A 120 8.38 5.80 9.65
CA ASN A 120 7.39 4.78 9.98
C ASN A 120 6.09 5.43 10.49
N ARG A 121 5.07 5.52 9.63
CA ARG A 121 3.77 6.13 9.95
C ARG A 121 2.63 5.12 9.84
N LEU A 122 2.06 4.75 10.98
CA LEU A 122 0.92 3.84 11.04
C LEU A 122 -0.35 4.49 10.46
N ASN A 123 -1.04 3.75 9.59
CA ASN A 123 -2.33 4.13 8.98
C ASN A 123 -2.33 5.44 8.16
N ALA A 124 -1.16 6.00 7.87
CA ALA A 124 -1.04 7.17 7.02
C ALA A 124 -1.00 6.77 5.55
N VAL A 125 -1.57 7.62 4.69
CA VAL A 125 -1.34 7.51 3.25
C VAL A 125 0.10 7.94 2.97
N ALA A 126 0.87 7.05 2.35
CA ALA A 126 2.28 7.26 2.07
C ALA A 126 2.47 8.24 0.90
N THR A 127 3.39 9.18 1.05
CA THR A 127 3.72 10.22 0.06
C THR A 127 5.19 10.62 0.20
N GLY A 128 5.82 11.12 -0.86
CA GLY A 128 7.23 11.52 -0.83
C GLY A 128 8.11 10.34 -0.41
N ALA A 129 9.05 10.55 0.52
CA ALA A 129 9.95 9.51 1.03
C ALA A 129 9.21 8.29 1.59
N ASP A 130 8.02 8.49 2.18
CA ASP A 130 7.23 7.41 2.77
C ASP A 130 6.63 6.48 1.69
N PHE A 131 6.53 6.95 0.44
CA PHE A 131 6.08 6.17 -0.70
C PHE A 131 7.27 5.44 -1.33
N PHE A 132 7.45 4.18 -0.97
CA PHE A 132 8.59 3.38 -1.38
C PHE A 132 8.26 2.48 -2.58
N ASN A 133 9.20 2.38 -3.53
CA ASN A 133 9.16 1.46 -4.67
C ASN A 133 7.96 1.75 -5.61
N ARG A 134 7.51 0.74 -6.37
CA ARG A 134 6.39 0.77 -7.32
C ARG A 134 6.69 1.50 -8.63
N GLU A 135 7.96 1.76 -8.95
CA GLU A 135 8.37 2.50 -10.15
C GLU A 135 7.88 1.81 -11.43
N GLU A 136 8.05 0.48 -11.54
CA GLU A 136 7.57 -0.28 -12.70
C GLU A 136 6.04 -0.23 -12.86
N LEU A 137 5.30 -0.33 -11.74
CA LEU A 137 3.84 -0.23 -11.76
C LEU A 137 3.38 1.19 -12.11
N LEU A 138 4.02 2.22 -11.55
CA LEU A 138 3.77 3.62 -11.90
C LEU A 138 4.07 3.90 -13.36
N HIS A 139 5.15 3.33 -13.89
CA HIS A 139 5.51 3.45 -15.31
C HIS A 139 4.43 2.86 -16.20
N ARG A 140 4.00 1.60 -15.95
CA ARG A 140 2.90 0.98 -16.71
C ARG A 140 1.60 1.77 -16.60
N ILE A 141 1.23 2.21 -15.39
CA ILE A 141 0.06 3.08 -15.19
C ILE A 141 0.19 4.36 -16.04
N GLY A 142 1.37 5.00 -16.03
CA GLY A 142 1.66 6.17 -16.86
C GLY A 142 1.43 5.91 -18.35
N GLU A 143 1.96 4.81 -18.89
CA GLU A 143 1.75 4.43 -20.29
C GLU A 143 0.26 4.25 -20.65
N HIS A 144 -0.52 3.62 -19.75
CA HIS A 144 -1.96 3.47 -19.94
C HIS A 144 -2.70 4.82 -19.91
N LEU A 145 -2.33 5.71 -18.98
CA LEU A 145 -2.93 7.04 -18.88
C LEU A 145 -2.62 7.90 -20.11
N GLU A 146 -1.41 7.82 -20.66
CA GLU A 146 -1.03 8.51 -21.90
C GLU A 146 -1.86 8.04 -23.10
N ARG A 147 -2.23 6.76 -23.14
CA ARG A 147 -3.11 6.17 -24.16
C ARG A 147 -4.60 6.45 -23.92
N GLY A 148 -4.95 7.08 -22.79
CA GLY A 148 -6.34 7.35 -22.41
C GLY A 148 -7.12 6.10 -22.00
N GLU A 149 -6.43 5.06 -21.53
CA GLU A 149 -7.05 3.79 -21.13
C GLU A 149 -7.60 3.87 -19.69
N ASN A 150 -8.79 3.31 -19.47
CA ASN A 150 -9.33 3.14 -18.13
C ASN A 150 -8.60 1.97 -17.44
N LEU A 151 -8.34 2.09 -16.14
CA LEU A 151 -7.58 1.10 -15.37
C LEU A 151 -8.37 0.55 -14.19
N LEU A 152 -8.31 -0.77 -14.01
CA LEU A 152 -8.76 -1.44 -12.80
C LEU A 152 -7.53 -1.87 -11.98
N LEU A 153 -7.30 -1.19 -10.86
CA LEU A 153 -6.24 -1.53 -9.91
C LEU A 153 -6.76 -2.56 -8.90
N CYS A 154 -6.29 -3.80 -9.07
CA CYS A 154 -6.58 -4.89 -8.17
C CYS A 154 -5.47 -4.99 -7.13
N GLY A 155 -5.84 -4.99 -5.86
CA GLY A 155 -4.87 -5.26 -4.81
C GLY A 155 -5.50 -5.30 -3.43
N PRO A 156 -4.84 -5.89 -2.44
CA PRO A 156 -5.46 -6.14 -1.15
C PRO A 156 -5.59 -4.86 -0.35
N ARG A 157 -6.42 -4.92 0.70
CA ARG A 157 -6.46 -3.84 1.68
C ARG A 157 -5.13 -3.75 2.42
N ARG A 158 -4.74 -2.51 2.74
CA ARG A 158 -3.48 -2.17 3.45
C ARG A 158 -2.18 -2.32 2.63
N TYR A 159 -2.30 -2.50 1.31
CA TYR A 159 -1.13 -2.64 0.42
C TYR A 159 -0.71 -1.32 -0.24
N GLY A 160 -1.29 -0.20 0.22
CA GLY A 160 -0.94 1.12 -0.27
C GLY A 160 -1.64 1.54 -1.55
N LYS A 161 -2.79 0.95 -1.92
CA LYS A 161 -3.58 1.38 -3.08
C LYS A 161 -3.92 2.87 -3.06
N THR A 162 -4.44 3.37 -1.93
CA THR A 162 -4.72 4.80 -1.76
C THR A 162 -3.47 5.66 -1.88
N SER A 163 -2.32 5.18 -1.36
CA SER A 163 -1.02 5.85 -1.52
C SER A 163 -0.60 5.88 -2.99
N LEU A 164 -0.77 4.77 -3.71
CA LEU A 164 -0.49 4.65 -5.15
C LEU A 164 -1.37 5.61 -5.95
N LEU A 165 -2.68 5.66 -5.67
CA LEU A 165 -3.59 6.62 -6.33
C LEU A 165 -3.15 8.07 -6.09
N ARG A 166 -2.72 8.43 -4.88
CA ARG A 166 -2.20 9.78 -4.60
C ARG A 166 -0.93 10.09 -5.38
N LYS A 167 -0.04 9.12 -5.52
CA LYS A 167 1.18 9.27 -6.32
C LYS A 167 0.83 9.43 -7.81
N VAL A 168 -0.07 8.60 -8.33
CA VAL A 168 -0.60 8.72 -9.70
C VAL A 168 -1.26 10.10 -9.91
N ALA A 169 -2.04 10.60 -8.95
CA ALA A 169 -2.64 11.93 -9.03
C ALA A 169 -1.59 13.06 -9.15
N ALA A 170 -0.55 12.97 -8.33
CA ALA A 170 0.53 13.97 -8.32
C ALA A 170 1.32 13.95 -9.64
N ASP A 171 1.58 12.75 -10.19
CA ASP A 171 2.36 12.60 -11.41
C ASP A 171 1.54 12.92 -12.67
N ALA A 172 0.23 12.63 -12.68
CA ALA A 172 -0.67 12.85 -13.82
C ALA A 172 -0.82 14.33 -14.21
N GLY A 173 -0.55 15.26 -13.29
CA GLY A 173 -0.50 16.70 -13.60
C GLY A 173 0.54 17.03 -14.68
N ARG A 174 1.65 16.28 -14.74
CA ARG A 174 2.69 16.44 -15.77
C ARG A 174 2.17 16.03 -17.16
N SER A 175 1.20 15.13 -17.21
CA SER A 175 0.55 14.65 -18.44
C SER A 175 -0.69 15.46 -18.81
N GLY A 176 -0.92 16.61 -18.16
CA GLY A 176 -2.01 17.54 -18.47
C GLY A 176 -3.39 17.11 -17.95
N PHE A 177 -3.45 16.15 -17.02
CA PHE A 177 -4.69 15.78 -16.35
C PHE A 177 -4.92 16.62 -15.09
N ARG A 178 -6.17 17.02 -14.89
CA ARG A 178 -6.67 17.37 -13.56
C ARG A 178 -7.16 16.10 -12.87
N SER A 179 -6.56 15.73 -11.76
CA SER A 179 -6.96 14.55 -11.01
C SER A 179 -8.07 14.84 -10.00
N ILE A 180 -9.08 13.96 -9.96
CA ILE A 180 -10.16 13.96 -8.98
C ILE A 180 -10.16 12.60 -8.29
N MET A 181 -9.87 12.58 -6.99
CA MET A 181 -9.87 11.35 -6.20
C MET A 181 -11.13 11.28 -5.33
N ILE A 182 -11.85 10.17 -5.40
CA ILE A 182 -13.09 9.94 -4.66
C ILE A 182 -12.98 8.59 -3.94
N ASP A 183 -13.17 8.62 -2.63
CA ASP A 183 -13.39 7.40 -1.83
C ASP A 183 -14.84 6.95 -2.00
N LEU A 184 -15.03 5.78 -2.62
CA LEU A 184 -16.35 5.23 -2.89
C LEU A 184 -16.94 4.46 -1.70
N GLU A 185 -16.17 4.18 -0.62
CA GLU A 185 -16.64 3.35 0.50
C GLU A 185 -17.89 3.92 1.18
N ARG A 186 -18.12 5.24 1.09
CA ARG A 186 -19.26 5.91 1.75
C ARG A 186 -20.42 6.25 0.82
N ILE A 187 -20.30 5.97 -0.48
CA ILE A 187 -21.33 6.32 -1.46
C ILE A 187 -22.40 5.23 -1.47
N ILE A 188 -23.62 5.60 -1.12
CA ILE A 188 -24.72 4.65 -0.90
C ILE A 188 -25.77 4.67 -2.00
N THR A 189 -25.74 5.64 -2.93
CA THR A 189 -26.65 5.67 -4.09
C THR A 189 -26.00 6.07 -5.42
N PRO A 190 -26.55 5.63 -6.57
CA PRO A 190 -26.15 6.12 -7.89
C PRO A 190 -26.30 7.64 -8.07
N GLU A 191 -27.34 8.22 -7.48
CA GLU A 191 -27.57 9.67 -7.44
C GLU A 191 -26.43 10.39 -6.73
N GLU A 192 -26.03 9.89 -5.56
CA GLU A 192 -24.91 10.43 -4.78
C GLU A 192 -23.59 10.30 -5.52
N PHE A 193 -23.33 9.18 -6.21
CA PHE A 193 -22.14 9.01 -7.05
C PHE A 193 -22.05 10.11 -8.12
N ALA A 194 -23.12 10.32 -8.86
CA ALA A 194 -23.17 11.34 -9.91
C ALA A 194 -23.08 12.76 -9.32
N ALA A 195 -23.73 13.00 -8.18
CA ALA A 195 -23.65 14.27 -7.46
C ALA A 195 -22.23 14.57 -6.94
N ARG A 196 -21.50 13.55 -6.47
CA ARG A 196 -20.11 13.64 -6.03
C ARG A 196 -19.21 14.05 -7.18
N ILE A 197 -19.25 13.33 -8.30
CA ILE A 197 -18.47 13.70 -9.50
C ILE A 197 -18.81 15.13 -9.94
N TRP A 198 -20.09 15.49 -9.98
CA TRP A 198 -20.52 16.83 -10.37
C TRP A 198 -19.97 17.90 -9.42
N ALA A 199 -20.02 17.69 -8.10
CA ALA A 199 -19.48 18.63 -7.12
C ALA A 199 -17.95 18.77 -7.20
N GLU A 200 -17.22 17.66 -7.39
CA GLU A 200 -15.76 17.67 -7.49
C GLU A 200 -15.24 18.43 -8.73
N ILE A 201 -15.98 18.35 -9.85
CA ILE A 201 -15.62 19.08 -11.06
C ILE A 201 -15.92 20.58 -10.92
N GLU A 202 -17.11 20.95 -10.42
CA GLU A 202 -17.52 22.37 -10.33
C GLU A 202 -16.86 23.15 -9.19
N TYR A 203 -16.53 22.47 -8.08
CA TYR A 203 -16.05 23.13 -6.86
C TYR A 203 -14.70 22.55 -6.39
N PRO A 204 -13.63 22.58 -7.22
CA PRO A 204 -12.33 22.01 -6.87
C PRO A 204 -11.76 22.57 -5.57
N ASP A 205 -11.87 23.89 -5.38
CA ASP A 205 -11.19 24.61 -4.30
C ASP A 205 -11.96 24.61 -2.97
N ARG A 206 -13.14 23.96 -2.92
CA ARG A 206 -13.91 23.86 -1.69
C ARG A 206 -13.32 22.84 -0.73
N THR A 207 -13.47 23.11 0.56
CA THR A 207 -13.20 22.11 1.61
C THR A 207 -14.17 20.94 1.49
N GLU A 208 -13.81 19.77 2.03
CA GLU A 208 -14.68 18.58 2.05
C GLU A 208 -16.07 18.88 2.63
N SER A 209 -16.16 19.64 3.72
CA SER A 209 -17.44 20.06 4.29
C SER A 209 -18.27 20.89 3.31
N GLY A 210 -17.65 21.84 2.62
CA GLY A 210 -18.33 22.69 1.64
C GLY A 210 -18.70 21.96 0.35
N LYS A 211 -18.02 20.85 0.03
CA LYS A 211 -18.38 19.92 -1.04
C LYS A 211 -19.59 19.07 -0.64
N ASN A 212 -19.62 18.54 0.59
CA ASN A 212 -20.75 17.73 1.11
C ASN A 212 -22.08 18.48 1.03
N GLU A 213 -22.13 19.75 1.41
CA GLU A 213 -23.35 20.57 1.24
C GLU A 213 -23.82 20.64 -0.22
N LYS A 214 -22.88 20.74 -1.17
CA LYS A 214 -23.19 20.77 -2.61
C LYS A 214 -23.57 19.42 -3.17
N ILE A 215 -23.06 18.34 -2.61
CA ILE A 215 -23.43 16.97 -2.99
C ILE A 215 -24.90 16.72 -2.65
N GLU A 216 -25.35 17.09 -1.45
CA GLU A 216 -26.76 16.94 -1.04
C GLU A 216 -27.72 17.71 -1.96
N GLU A 217 -27.38 18.97 -2.29
CA GLU A 217 -28.14 19.81 -3.23
C GLU A 217 -28.24 19.15 -4.61
N LYS A 218 -27.11 18.64 -5.13
CA LYS A 218 -27.04 18.01 -6.45
C LYS A 218 -27.75 16.67 -6.48
N GLU A 219 -27.61 15.85 -5.45
CA GLU A 219 -28.29 14.57 -5.32
C GLU A 219 -29.82 14.78 -5.36
N ALA A 220 -30.32 15.77 -4.62
CA ALA A 220 -31.73 16.15 -4.66
C ALA A 220 -32.19 16.55 -6.08
N ALA A 221 -31.34 17.26 -6.83
CA ALA A 221 -31.63 17.64 -8.22
C ALA A 221 -31.71 16.42 -9.16
N LEU A 222 -30.95 15.34 -8.88
CA LEU A 222 -30.90 14.13 -9.71
C LEU A 222 -32.07 13.15 -9.47
N LYS A 223 -32.83 13.28 -8.37
CA LYS A 223 -33.95 12.38 -8.03
C LYS A 223 -34.99 12.23 -9.15
N GLY A 224 -35.59 11.03 -9.23
CA GLY A 224 -36.71 10.68 -10.11
C GLY A 224 -36.36 10.30 -11.55
N ASN A 225 -35.19 10.71 -12.07
CA ASN A 225 -34.66 10.27 -13.36
C ASN A 225 -33.15 10.49 -13.43
N TRP A 226 -32.44 9.88 -12.48
CA TRP A 226 -31.05 10.18 -12.23
C TRP A 226 -30.16 9.81 -13.42
N GLU A 227 -30.43 8.72 -14.15
CA GLU A 227 -29.62 8.29 -15.30
C GLU A 227 -29.56 9.38 -16.39
N ARG A 228 -30.73 9.90 -16.79
CA ARG A 228 -30.82 10.94 -17.80
C ARG A 228 -30.22 12.25 -17.29
N LYS A 229 -30.64 12.70 -16.11
CA LYS A 229 -30.18 13.97 -15.53
C LYS A 229 -28.67 13.98 -15.33
N SER A 230 -28.09 12.88 -14.86
CA SER A 230 -26.64 12.74 -14.69
C SER A 230 -25.91 12.74 -16.03
N GLY A 231 -26.49 12.11 -17.07
CA GLY A 231 -25.94 12.16 -18.43
C GLY A 231 -25.96 13.57 -19.03
N ASP A 232 -27.01 14.35 -18.80
CA ASP A 232 -27.11 15.75 -19.24
C ASP A 232 -26.06 16.61 -18.51
N VAL A 233 -25.91 16.43 -17.19
CA VAL A 233 -24.88 17.08 -16.38
C VAL A 233 -23.48 16.73 -16.88
N PHE A 234 -23.17 15.45 -17.07
CA PHE A 234 -21.84 15.01 -17.52
C PHE A 234 -21.53 15.55 -18.92
N THR A 235 -22.54 15.65 -19.79
CA THR A 235 -22.38 16.29 -21.11
C THR A 235 -22.00 17.77 -20.98
N GLY A 236 -22.64 18.50 -20.07
CA GLY A 236 -22.28 19.90 -19.77
C GLY A 236 -20.87 20.04 -19.20
N LEU A 237 -20.49 19.17 -18.25
CA LEU A 237 -19.17 19.20 -17.62
C LEU A 237 -18.05 18.83 -18.61
N ASN A 238 -18.31 17.89 -19.53
CA ASN A 238 -17.34 17.47 -20.54
C ASN A 238 -17.25 18.43 -21.75
N ALA A 239 -18.07 19.49 -21.81
CA ALA A 239 -18.01 20.45 -22.91
C ALA A 239 -16.70 21.27 -22.94
N GLY A 240 -15.94 21.28 -21.84
CA GLY A 240 -14.61 21.87 -21.78
C GLY A 240 -13.53 21.02 -22.46
N SER A 241 -12.34 21.61 -22.64
CA SER A 241 -11.14 20.92 -23.16
C SER A 241 -10.25 20.33 -22.05
N GLU A 242 -10.68 20.38 -20.79
CA GLU A 242 -9.91 19.88 -19.66
C GLU A 242 -9.93 18.34 -19.65
N LYS A 243 -8.74 17.73 -19.59
CA LYS A 243 -8.63 16.29 -19.36
C LYS A 243 -8.72 16.00 -17.87
N ILE A 244 -9.60 15.08 -17.48
CA ILE A 244 -9.85 14.74 -16.08
C ILE A 244 -9.50 13.27 -15.84
N LEU A 245 -8.71 13.02 -14.80
CA LEU A 245 -8.40 11.69 -14.31
C LEU A 245 -9.21 11.42 -13.04
N PHE A 246 -10.18 10.51 -13.11
CA PHE A 246 -10.95 10.06 -11.95
C PHE A 246 -10.27 8.87 -11.28
N LEU A 247 -9.88 9.04 -10.02
CA LEU A 247 -9.28 8.01 -9.17
C LEU A 247 -10.34 7.59 -8.15
N LEU A 248 -11.03 6.48 -8.43
CA LEU A 248 -12.17 6.00 -7.68
C LEU A 248 -11.76 4.82 -6.78
N ASP A 249 -11.60 5.08 -5.48
CA ASP A 249 -11.07 4.10 -4.51
C ASP A 249 -12.21 3.25 -3.92
N GLU A 250 -11.99 1.94 -3.72
CA GLU A 250 -12.88 1.00 -3.01
C GLU A 250 -14.27 0.75 -3.64
N CYS A 251 -14.32 0.61 -4.97
CA CYS A 251 -15.56 0.36 -5.73
C CYS A 251 -16.45 -0.79 -5.22
N PRO A 252 -15.92 -1.96 -4.79
CA PRO A 252 -16.76 -3.05 -4.26
C PRO A 252 -17.63 -2.64 -3.06
N TYR A 253 -17.18 -1.69 -2.23
CA TYR A 253 -17.98 -1.21 -1.09
C TYR A 253 -19.20 -0.40 -1.52
N MET A 254 -19.04 0.47 -2.51
CA MET A 254 -20.18 1.20 -3.09
C MET A 254 -21.20 0.25 -3.71
N LEU A 255 -20.74 -0.79 -4.43
CA LEU A 255 -21.63 -1.80 -5.00
C LEU A 255 -22.33 -2.62 -3.91
N ASP A 256 -21.65 -2.92 -2.80
CA ASP A 256 -22.27 -3.54 -1.63
C ASP A 256 -23.41 -2.68 -1.09
N SER A 257 -23.18 -1.38 -0.90
CA SER A 257 -24.22 -0.45 -0.43
C SER A 257 -25.40 -0.36 -1.41
N PHE A 258 -25.15 -0.32 -2.72
CA PHE A 258 -26.22 -0.26 -3.74
C PHE A 258 -27.08 -1.52 -3.76
N LEU A 259 -26.48 -2.68 -3.50
CA LEU A 259 -27.16 -3.96 -3.37
C LEU A 259 -27.84 -4.15 -2.00
N GLY A 260 -27.68 -3.19 -1.08
CA GLY A 260 -28.18 -3.29 0.28
C GLY A 260 -27.45 -4.36 1.11
N ILE A 261 -26.23 -4.74 0.73
CA ILE A 261 -25.43 -5.79 1.37
C ILE A 261 -25.07 -5.42 2.81
N ASP A 262 -24.80 -4.15 3.08
CA ASP A 262 -24.50 -3.65 4.44
C ASP A 262 -25.68 -3.84 5.41
N ASN A 263 -26.90 -4.01 4.89
CA ASN A 263 -28.11 -4.27 5.66
C ASN A 263 -28.51 -5.77 5.69
N LEU A 264 -27.68 -6.68 5.16
CA LEU A 264 -27.99 -8.12 5.11
C LEU A 264 -27.86 -8.81 6.47
N VAL A 265 -27.37 -8.14 7.52
CA VAL A 265 -27.48 -8.68 8.89
C VAL A 265 -28.94 -8.98 9.23
N ASP A 266 -29.88 -8.22 8.63
CA ASP A 266 -31.33 -8.39 8.78
C ASP A 266 -32.02 -9.08 7.59
N ARG A 267 -31.32 -9.37 6.48
CA ARG A 267 -31.91 -9.91 5.23
C ARG A 267 -31.10 -11.06 4.64
N LYS A 268 -31.78 -12.12 4.18
CA LYS A 268 -31.12 -13.32 3.63
C LYS A 268 -30.71 -13.20 2.17
N GLU A 269 -31.31 -12.29 1.40
CA GLU A 269 -31.13 -12.18 -0.05
C GLU A 269 -31.15 -10.71 -0.51
N ILE A 270 -30.54 -10.46 -1.67
CA ILE A 270 -30.53 -9.15 -2.33
C ILE A 270 -31.93 -8.89 -2.92
N GLU A 271 -32.52 -7.74 -2.61
CA GLU A 271 -33.84 -7.36 -3.13
C GLU A 271 -33.78 -7.14 -4.66
N PRO A 272 -34.80 -7.58 -5.43
CA PRO A 272 -34.84 -7.38 -6.88
C PRO A 272 -34.69 -5.92 -7.32
N LYS A 273 -35.22 -4.98 -6.54
CA LYS A 273 -35.11 -3.54 -6.79
C LYS A 273 -33.67 -3.01 -6.64
N ASP A 274 -32.93 -3.54 -5.67
CA ASP A 274 -31.57 -3.08 -5.34
C ASP A 274 -30.59 -3.66 -6.39
N ARG A 275 -30.82 -4.91 -6.82
CA ARG A 275 -30.12 -5.48 -7.99
C ARG A 275 -30.39 -4.67 -9.26
N LEU A 276 -31.67 -4.42 -9.60
CA LEU A 276 -32.02 -3.68 -10.82
C LEU A 276 -31.37 -2.29 -10.82
N ARG A 277 -31.41 -1.58 -9.69
CA ARG A 277 -30.77 -0.27 -9.53
C ARG A 277 -29.25 -0.34 -9.73
N THR A 278 -28.60 -1.35 -9.17
CA THR A 278 -27.15 -1.56 -9.30
C THR A 278 -26.75 -1.88 -10.75
N GLU A 279 -27.50 -2.73 -11.43
CA GLU A 279 -27.29 -3.05 -12.85
C GLU A 279 -27.52 -1.83 -13.76
N SER A 280 -28.56 -1.03 -13.46
CA SER A 280 -28.80 0.26 -14.09
C SER A 280 -27.59 1.18 -13.95
N PHE A 281 -27.02 1.29 -12.74
CA PHE A 281 -25.81 2.06 -12.50
C PHE A 281 -24.62 1.57 -13.30
N ILE A 282 -24.33 0.27 -13.26
CA ILE A 282 -23.21 -0.33 -14.01
C ILE A 282 -23.34 -0.04 -15.51
N GLY A 283 -24.55 -0.27 -16.07
CA GLY A 283 -24.83 -0.03 -17.47
C GLY A 283 -24.72 1.46 -17.85
N TRP A 284 -25.21 2.35 -16.99
CA TRP A 284 -25.08 3.79 -17.17
C TRP A 284 -23.62 4.25 -17.10
N PHE A 285 -22.85 3.79 -16.11
CA PHE A 285 -21.48 4.22 -15.89
C PHE A 285 -20.56 3.76 -17.01
N LYS A 286 -20.74 2.51 -17.48
CA LYS A 286 -20.07 2.01 -18.70
C LYS A 286 -20.31 2.90 -19.91
N LYS A 287 -21.56 3.33 -20.13
CA LYS A 287 -21.89 4.26 -21.23
C LYS A 287 -21.18 5.61 -21.06
N GLN A 288 -21.08 6.13 -19.83
CA GLN A 288 -20.40 7.42 -19.59
C GLN A 288 -18.89 7.32 -19.84
N ARG A 289 -18.24 6.26 -19.34
CA ARG A 289 -16.80 6.03 -19.59
C ARG A 289 -16.50 5.97 -21.08
N HIS A 290 -17.32 5.25 -21.86
CA HIS A 290 -17.16 5.19 -23.30
C HIS A 290 -17.42 6.53 -23.99
N ARG A 291 -18.48 7.25 -23.59
CA ARG A 291 -18.89 8.52 -24.21
C ARG A 291 -17.88 9.64 -24.03
N TYR A 292 -17.19 9.68 -22.88
CA TYR A 292 -16.31 10.79 -22.50
C TYR A 292 -14.81 10.43 -22.53
N ARG A 293 -14.45 9.26 -23.09
CA ARG A 293 -13.08 8.71 -23.13
C ARG A 293 -12.00 9.64 -23.73
N GLU A 294 -12.39 10.63 -24.53
CA GLU A 294 -11.44 11.57 -25.13
C GLU A 294 -10.87 12.57 -24.11
N ASN A 295 -11.66 12.90 -23.07
CA ASN A 295 -11.28 13.85 -22.03
C ASN A 295 -11.17 13.19 -20.66
N TRP A 296 -11.92 12.14 -20.39
CA TRP A 296 -12.05 11.54 -19.07
C TRP A 296 -11.47 10.13 -19.04
N VAL A 297 -10.55 9.91 -18.09
CA VAL A 297 -9.95 8.61 -17.82
C VAL A 297 -10.31 8.18 -16.41
N PHE A 298 -10.62 6.90 -16.22
CA PHE A 298 -11.05 6.33 -14.95
C PHE A 298 -10.07 5.28 -14.48
N VAL A 299 -9.57 5.45 -13.26
CA VAL A 299 -8.83 4.44 -12.50
C VAL A 299 -9.72 4.03 -11.35
N ILE A 300 -10.10 2.76 -11.30
CA ILE A 300 -10.95 2.19 -10.25
C ILE A 300 -10.11 1.23 -9.42
N THR A 301 -10.23 1.27 -8.09
CA THR A 301 -9.62 0.26 -7.24
C THR A 301 -10.68 -0.68 -6.66
N GLY A 302 -10.24 -1.90 -6.34
CA GLY A 302 -10.99 -2.83 -5.52
C GLY A 302 -10.07 -3.59 -4.58
N SER A 303 -10.49 -3.73 -3.32
CA SER A 303 -9.86 -4.66 -2.38
C SER A 303 -9.99 -6.13 -2.78
N ILE A 304 -10.90 -6.42 -3.70
CA ILE A 304 -11.22 -7.74 -4.23
C ILE A 304 -11.13 -7.65 -5.75
N ASP A 305 -10.75 -8.75 -6.39
CA ASP A 305 -10.90 -8.94 -7.83
C ASP A 305 -12.35 -8.65 -8.26
N LEU A 306 -12.57 -7.52 -8.94
CA LEU A 306 -13.91 -7.02 -9.24
C LEU A 306 -14.70 -8.02 -10.10
N ASN A 307 -14.03 -8.79 -10.96
CA ASN A 307 -14.67 -9.85 -11.76
C ASN A 307 -15.20 -10.98 -10.89
N THR A 308 -14.42 -11.42 -9.90
CA THR A 308 -14.84 -12.41 -8.90
C THR A 308 -16.04 -11.89 -8.11
N TYR A 309 -16.01 -10.62 -7.70
CA TYR A 309 -17.11 -9.97 -7.01
C TYR A 309 -18.40 -9.90 -7.85
N LEU A 310 -18.31 -9.46 -9.11
CA LEU A 310 -19.46 -9.37 -10.02
C LEU A 310 -20.08 -10.74 -10.28
N ALA A 311 -19.24 -11.76 -10.48
CA ALA A 311 -19.70 -13.13 -10.67
C ALA A 311 -20.43 -13.68 -9.44
N ASP A 312 -19.90 -13.43 -8.24
CA ASP A 312 -20.46 -13.91 -6.98
C ASP A 312 -21.77 -13.20 -6.60
N THR A 313 -21.90 -11.92 -6.91
CA THR A 313 -23.12 -11.14 -6.70
C THR A 313 -24.17 -11.36 -7.80
N GLY A 314 -23.84 -12.10 -8.86
CA GLY A 314 -24.69 -12.31 -10.02
C GLY A 314 -24.96 -11.04 -10.82
N LEU A 315 -24.08 -10.04 -10.69
CA LEU A 315 -24.09 -8.83 -11.52
C LEU A 315 -23.50 -9.11 -12.89
N ASN A 316 -23.74 -8.21 -13.84
CA ASN A 316 -23.21 -8.34 -15.19
C ASN A 316 -21.67 -8.36 -15.18
N LYS A 317 -21.07 -9.46 -15.66
CA LYS A 317 -19.61 -9.64 -15.74
C LYS A 317 -18.95 -8.74 -16.78
N ASP A 318 -19.71 -8.26 -17.77
CA ASP A 318 -19.24 -7.33 -18.80
C ASP A 318 -19.44 -5.85 -18.38
N ALA A 319 -19.33 -5.58 -17.08
CA ALA A 319 -19.46 -4.25 -16.48
C ALA A 319 -18.28 -3.32 -16.81
N PHE A 320 -17.07 -3.88 -16.89
CA PHE A 320 -15.81 -3.15 -17.05
C PHE A 320 -14.90 -3.69 -18.17
N PRO A 321 -15.42 -4.08 -19.35
CA PRO A 321 -14.60 -4.66 -20.42
C PRO A 321 -13.69 -3.63 -21.10
N ASP A 322 -13.91 -2.34 -20.82
CA ASP A 322 -13.13 -1.20 -21.29
C ASP A 322 -11.95 -0.87 -20.36
N MET A 323 -11.73 -1.64 -19.30
CA MET A 323 -10.70 -1.38 -18.30
C MET A 323 -9.56 -2.38 -18.40
N THR A 324 -8.32 -1.88 -18.43
CA THR A 324 -7.12 -2.69 -18.34
C THR A 324 -6.83 -3.00 -16.87
N GLU A 325 -6.57 -4.27 -16.55
CA GLU A 325 -6.25 -4.68 -15.18
C GLU A 325 -4.77 -4.54 -14.87
N GLU A 326 -4.45 -3.88 -13.77
CA GLU A 326 -3.11 -3.82 -13.19
C GLU A 326 -3.17 -4.30 -11.73
N ARG A 327 -2.19 -5.12 -11.34
CA ARG A 327 -2.13 -5.71 -9.99
C ARG A 327 -1.09 -4.99 -9.14
N VAL A 328 -1.50 -4.59 -7.94
CA VAL A 328 -0.57 -4.12 -6.90
C VAL A 328 0.09 -5.34 -6.26
N THR A 329 1.33 -5.61 -6.64
CA THR A 329 2.12 -6.76 -6.18
C THR A 329 2.82 -6.51 -4.85
N PHE A 330 3.50 -7.52 -4.32
CA PHE A 330 4.42 -7.37 -3.18
C PHE A 330 5.66 -6.57 -3.54
N PHE A 331 6.45 -6.21 -2.54
CA PHE A 331 7.83 -5.81 -2.81
C PHE A 331 8.61 -7.07 -3.19
N ASP A 332 9.47 -6.97 -4.20
CA ASP A 332 10.45 -8.02 -4.46
C ASP A 332 11.36 -8.17 -3.22
N ASP A 333 11.88 -9.37 -2.97
CA ASP A 333 12.63 -9.68 -1.74
C ASP A 333 13.75 -8.66 -1.46
N ASP A 334 14.58 -8.35 -2.46
CA ASP A 334 15.67 -7.36 -2.32
C ASP A 334 15.15 -5.96 -1.96
N LYS A 335 13.95 -5.59 -2.44
CA LYS A 335 13.34 -4.29 -2.18
C LYS A 335 12.68 -4.26 -0.80
N LEU A 336 12.25 -5.40 -0.27
CA LEU A 336 11.71 -5.51 1.09
C LEU A 336 12.80 -5.27 2.15
N ASP A 337 13.99 -5.84 1.96
CA ASP A 337 15.16 -5.60 2.81
C ASP A 337 15.48 -4.09 2.89
N ALA A 338 15.63 -3.46 1.72
CA ALA A 338 15.89 -2.02 1.64
C ALA A 338 14.77 -1.19 2.29
N TYR A 339 13.50 -1.58 2.13
CA TYR A 339 12.38 -0.88 2.76
C TYR A 339 12.46 -0.93 4.29
N VAL A 340 12.63 -2.12 4.87
CA VAL A 340 12.72 -2.31 6.32
C VAL A 340 13.91 -1.57 6.89
N GLU A 341 15.07 -1.67 6.25
CA GLU A 341 16.28 -0.96 6.65
C GLU A 341 16.09 0.56 6.61
N SER A 342 15.53 1.09 5.51
CA SER A 342 15.32 2.53 5.36
C SER A 342 14.39 3.10 6.45
N LEU A 343 13.35 2.36 6.85
CA LEU A 343 12.43 2.76 7.92
C LEU A 343 13.09 2.72 9.31
N LEU A 344 13.99 1.78 9.56
CA LEU A 344 14.77 1.70 10.80
C LEU A 344 15.77 2.84 10.89
N LEU A 345 16.54 3.08 9.82
CA LEU A 345 17.54 4.15 9.76
C LEU A 345 16.89 5.55 9.82
N GLY A 346 15.71 5.72 9.21
CA GLY A 346 14.92 6.95 9.35
C GLY A 346 14.44 7.25 10.78
N GLN A 347 14.49 6.24 11.67
CA GLN A 347 14.23 6.38 13.10
C GLN A 347 15.53 6.34 13.94
N GLU A 348 16.70 6.40 13.30
CA GLU A 348 18.01 6.27 13.95
C GLU A 348 18.17 4.96 14.76
N ILE A 349 17.53 3.88 14.28
CA ILE A 349 17.61 2.54 14.87
C ILE A 349 18.66 1.73 14.10
N PHE A 350 19.72 1.33 14.80
CA PHE A 350 20.83 0.54 14.25
C PHE A 350 20.82 -0.84 14.90
N ILE A 351 20.46 -1.86 14.13
CA ILE A 351 20.35 -3.25 14.61
C ILE A 351 21.12 -4.18 13.69
N ARG A 352 21.44 -5.37 14.20
CA ARG A 352 22.19 -6.40 13.48
C ARG A 352 21.39 -7.01 12.32
N ASP A 353 22.09 -7.44 11.28
CA ASP A 353 21.51 -8.09 10.09
C ASP A 353 20.67 -9.34 10.41
N ASP A 354 21.03 -10.11 11.45
CA ASP A 354 20.26 -11.29 11.88
C ASP A 354 18.87 -10.92 12.41
N ILE A 355 18.75 -9.77 13.07
CA ILE A 355 17.47 -9.22 13.53
C ILE A 355 16.64 -8.72 12.34
N ILE A 356 17.25 -8.04 11.37
CA ILE A 356 16.57 -7.58 10.14
C ILE A 356 15.98 -8.77 9.39
N LYS A 357 16.78 -9.82 9.18
CA LYS A 357 16.33 -11.08 8.54
C LYS A 357 15.16 -11.73 9.28
N GLU A 358 15.14 -11.69 10.62
CA GLU A 358 14.02 -12.19 11.41
C GLU A 358 12.76 -11.31 11.27
N ILE A 359 12.89 -9.98 11.23
CA ILE A 359 11.76 -9.07 10.98
C ILE A 359 11.10 -9.41 9.64
N ILE A 360 11.92 -9.61 8.62
CA ILE A 360 11.48 -9.90 7.26
C ILE A 360 10.85 -11.28 7.17
N SER A 361 11.44 -12.30 7.81
CA SER A 361 10.86 -13.65 7.86
C SER A 361 9.48 -13.67 8.55
N LEU A 362 9.27 -12.84 9.56
CA LEU A 362 7.97 -12.71 10.24
C LEU A 362 6.95 -11.89 9.44
N THR A 363 7.39 -10.99 8.56
CA THR A 363 6.52 -10.04 7.85
C THR A 363 6.38 -10.31 6.35
N THR A 364 7.09 -11.29 5.80
CA THR A 364 6.93 -11.77 4.42
C THR A 364 5.46 -12.14 4.15
N PRO A 365 4.92 -11.94 2.93
CA PRO A 365 5.52 -11.37 1.71
C PRO A 365 5.70 -9.84 1.74
N GLY A 366 5.70 -9.21 2.91
CA GLY A 366 6.05 -7.80 3.06
C GLY A 366 4.86 -6.87 3.00
N ILE A 367 3.76 -7.22 3.70
CA ILE A 367 2.58 -6.35 3.78
C ILE A 367 2.97 -5.06 4.53
N PRO A 368 2.93 -3.87 3.89
CA PRO A 368 3.45 -2.63 4.48
C PRO A 368 2.89 -2.34 5.87
N TYR A 369 1.59 -2.57 6.07
CA TYR A 369 0.92 -2.38 7.36
C TYR A 369 1.53 -3.22 8.50
N PHE A 370 1.82 -4.49 8.27
CA PHE A 370 2.40 -5.36 9.30
C PHE A 370 3.87 -5.02 9.57
N ILE A 371 4.62 -4.63 8.54
CA ILE A 371 5.98 -4.10 8.69
C ILE A 371 5.95 -2.88 9.60
N GLN A 372 5.10 -1.90 9.31
CA GLN A 372 5.02 -0.66 10.08
C GLN A 372 4.65 -0.91 11.56
N ILE A 373 3.71 -1.83 11.82
CA ILE A 373 3.36 -2.26 13.20
C ILE A 373 4.55 -2.89 13.90
N MET A 374 5.22 -3.83 13.24
CA MET A 374 6.41 -4.51 13.78
C MET A 374 7.50 -3.49 14.13
N LEU A 375 7.81 -2.57 13.22
CA LEU A 375 8.83 -1.54 13.43
C LEU A 375 8.45 -0.53 14.52
N ASN A 376 7.16 -0.22 14.69
CA ASN A 376 6.70 0.63 15.78
C ASN A 376 6.96 -0.01 17.16
N HIS A 377 6.77 -1.32 17.27
CA HIS A 377 7.11 -2.05 18.49
C HIS A 377 8.63 -2.19 18.69
N ILE A 378 9.40 -2.40 17.62
CA ILE A 378 10.87 -2.43 17.68
C ILE A 378 11.43 -1.08 18.15
N SER A 379 10.89 0.03 17.68
CA SER A 379 11.30 1.36 18.14
C SER A 379 11.14 1.54 19.66
N THR A 380 10.14 0.89 20.26
CA THR A 380 9.99 0.87 21.73
C THR A 380 11.01 -0.07 22.37
N LEU A 381 11.16 -1.29 21.84
CA LEU A 381 12.12 -2.27 22.35
C LEU A 381 13.57 -1.74 22.31
N TYR A 382 13.98 -1.13 21.20
CA TYR A 382 15.32 -0.60 21.00
C TYR A 382 15.65 0.54 21.97
N ARG A 383 14.67 1.41 22.29
CA ARG A 383 14.86 2.48 23.29
C ARG A 383 15.08 1.92 24.71
N GLU A 384 14.45 0.79 25.03
CA GLU A 384 14.59 0.12 26.33
C GLU A 384 15.86 -0.75 26.39
N LYS A 385 16.18 -1.43 25.28
CA LYS A 385 17.27 -2.39 25.16
C LYS A 385 17.84 -2.35 23.74
N PRO A 386 18.85 -1.49 23.46
CA PRO A 386 19.44 -1.38 22.12
C PRO A 386 20.02 -2.70 21.59
N ASP A 387 20.61 -3.52 22.48
CA ASP A 387 21.23 -4.81 22.14
C ASP A 387 20.27 -6.00 22.30
N PHE A 388 19.00 -5.83 21.92
CA PHE A 388 18.01 -6.91 22.05
C PHE A 388 18.35 -8.12 21.16
N SER A 389 17.90 -9.31 21.58
CA SER A 389 18.12 -10.57 20.89
C SER A 389 16.95 -10.91 19.97
N ILE A 390 17.13 -11.92 19.10
CA ILE A 390 16.03 -12.51 18.32
C ILE A 390 14.90 -13.01 19.25
N GLU A 391 15.24 -13.51 20.43
CA GLU A 391 14.25 -13.96 21.42
C GLU A 391 13.42 -12.80 21.98
N ASP A 392 14.04 -11.65 22.25
CA ASP A 392 13.31 -10.45 22.67
C ASP A 392 12.35 -9.97 21.57
N LEU A 393 12.79 -9.96 20.31
CA LEU A 393 11.96 -9.64 19.14
C LEU A 393 10.76 -10.60 19.04
N ARG A 394 10.98 -11.91 19.15
CA ARG A 394 9.91 -12.92 19.13
C ARG A 394 8.94 -12.76 20.30
N ASN A 395 9.42 -12.39 21.47
CA ASN A 395 8.57 -12.10 22.62
C ASN A 395 7.66 -10.89 22.35
N VAL A 396 8.19 -9.82 21.75
CA VAL A 396 7.39 -8.67 21.31
C VAL A 396 6.37 -9.07 20.25
N TYR A 397 6.78 -9.84 19.24
CA TYR A 397 5.90 -10.37 18.21
C TYR A 397 4.72 -11.15 18.80
N HIS A 398 4.99 -12.14 19.66
CA HIS A 398 3.97 -13.00 20.25
C HIS A 398 3.06 -12.27 21.26
N SER A 399 3.59 -11.29 21.99
CA SER A 399 2.81 -10.59 23.03
C SER A 399 2.05 -9.37 22.50
N LYS A 400 2.68 -8.56 21.64
CA LYS A 400 2.18 -7.26 21.19
C LYS A 400 1.54 -7.27 19.81
N ILE A 401 1.95 -8.18 18.92
CA ILE A 401 1.45 -8.20 17.55
C ILE A 401 0.35 -9.26 17.40
N ILE A 402 0.67 -10.54 17.54
CA ILE A 402 -0.34 -11.60 17.38
C ILE A 402 -1.07 -11.94 18.69
N GLY A 403 -0.55 -11.44 19.81
CA GLY A 403 -1.05 -11.68 21.17
C GLY A 403 -2.36 -10.97 21.49
N HIS A 404 -2.73 -10.97 22.78
CA HIS A 404 -3.96 -10.32 23.24
C HIS A 404 -3.94 -8.81 22.95
N ASP A 405 -2.80 -8.15 23.17
CA ASP A 405 -2.65 -6.70 23.00
C ASP A 405 -2.76 -6.24 21.54
N GLY A 406 -2.52 -7.17 20.60
CA GLY A 406 -2.47 -6.89 19.17
C GLY A 406 -3.72 -7.29 18.39
N ARG A 407 -4.77 -7.80 19.03
CA ARG A 407 -6.03 -8.22 18.36
C ARG A 407 -6.57 -7.15 17.40
N ARG A 408 -6.54 -5.90 17.83
CA ARG A 408 -6.99 -4.74 17.05
C ARG A 408 -6.30 -4.56 15.70
N HIS A 409 -5.08 -5.11 15.54
CA HIS A 409 -4.36 -5.07 14.26
C HIS A 409 -5.01 -5.94 13.19
N PHE A 410 -5.90 -6.87 13.60
CA PHE A 410 -6.59 -7.80 12.72
C PHE A 410 -8.09 -7.47 12.56
N ASP A 411 -8.62 -6.46 13.25
CA ASP A 411 -10.05 -6.08 13.18
C ASP A 411 -10.52 -5.79 11.75
N THR A 412 -9.66 -5.18 10.94
CA THR A 412 -9.96 -4.89 9.52
C THR A 412 -10.16 -6.16 8.70
N PHE A 413 -9.45 -7.24 9.06
CA PHE A 413 -9.61 -8.53 8.42
C PHE A 413 -10.83 -9.28 8.93
N ALA A 414 -11.29 -9.02 10.16
CA ALA A 414 -12.54 -9.57 10.68
C ALA A 414 -13.76 -9.06 9.88
N ARG A 415 -13.77 -7.78 9.48
CA ARG A 415 -14.81 -7.22 8.58
C ARG A 415 -14.92 -7.93 7.23
N HIS A 416 -13.89 -8.64 6.77
CA HIS A 416 -13.97 -9.39 5.51
C HIS A 416 -14.85 -10.63 5.64
N PHE A 417 -14.94 -11.23 6.82
CA PHE A 417 -15.77 -12.42 7.03
C PHE A 417 -17.26 -12.12 6.82
N GLU A 418 -17.70 -10.90 7.12
CA GLU A 418 -19.07 -10.44 6.82
C GLU A 418 -19.40 -10.61 5.32
N ARG A 419 -18.41 -10.40 4.44
CA ARG A 419 -18.56 -10.58 2.98
C ARG A 419 -18.54 -12.03 2.51
N TYR A 420 -17.99 -12.94 3.30
CA TYR A 420 -18.07 -14.37 2.99
C TYR A 420 -19.50 -14.89 3.17
N ARG A 421 -20.35 -14.15 3.89
CA ARG A 421 -21.77 -14.46 4.11
C ARG A 421 -21.94 -15.89 4.60
N HIS A 422 -22.72 -16.70 3.89
CA HIS A 422 -23.00 -18.09 4.21
C HIS A 422 -21.76 -19.00 4.18
N ARG A 423 -20.64 -18.54 3.61
CA ARG A 423 -19.36 -19.27 3.52
C ARG A 423 -18.42 -19.01 4.70
N GLU A 424 -18.75 -18.09 5.61
CA GLU A 424 -17.90 -17.76 6.76
C GLU A 424 -17.48 -19.01 7.58
N PRO A 425 -18.39 -19.96 7.93
CA PRO A 425 -17.99 -21.14 8.69
C PRO A 425 -16.96 -22.00 7.95
N GLY A 426 -17.14 -22.15 6.64
CA GLY A 426 -16.19 -22.83 5.77
C GLY A 426 -14.85 -22.10 5.72
N ALA A 427 -14.85 -20.77 5.58
CA ALA A 427 -13.65 -19.95 5.58
C ALA A 427 -12.83 -20.13 6.86
N LYS A 428 -13.49 -20.05 8.02
CA LYS A 428 -12.85 -20.27 9.33
C LYS A 428 -12.25 -21.67 9.45
N ALA A 429 -12.96 -22.70 8.98
CA ALA A 429 -12.46 -24.07 9.02
C ALA A 429 -11.24 -24.30 8.10
N LEU A 430 -11.25 -23.73 6.89
CA LEU A 430 -10.12 -23.82 5.96
C LEU A 430 -8.89 -23.10 6.51
N LEU A 431 -9.06 -21.88 7.03
CA LEU A 431 -7.98 -21.13 7.66
C LEU A 431 -7.49 -21.81 8.94
N ALA A 432 -8.37 -22.51 9.66
CA ALA A 432 -7.96 -23.30 10.80
C ALA A 432 -6.98 -24.40 10.39
N GLU A 433 -7.36 -25.22 9.42
CA GLU A 433 -6.51 -26.29 8.89
C GLU A 433 -5.19 -25.75 8.33
N LEU A 434 -5.26 -24.77 7.43
CA LEU A 434 -4.09 -24.22 6.75
C LEU A 434 -3.09 -23.59 7.74
N SER A 435 -3.55 -23.10 8.90
CA SER A 435 -2.68 -22.49 9.90
C SER A 435 -1.77 -23.51 10.59
N LEU A 436 -2.18 -24.78 10.58
CA LEU A 436 -1.44 -25.91 11.15
C LEU A 436 -0.53 -26.56 10.11
N ALA A 437 -0.79 -26.34 8.81
CA ALA A 437 -0.03 -26.92 7.72
C ALA A 437 1.42 -26.41 7.64
N GLY A 438 2.32 -27.25 7.12
CA GLY A 438 3.71 -26.89 6.80
C GLY A 438 3.84 -26.13 5.48
N THR A 439 5.07 -26.02 4.97
CA THR A 439 5.38 -25.41 3.66
C THR A 439 4.77 -26.16 2.48
N GLU A 440 4.55 -27.47 2.64
CA GLU A 440 3.90 -28.36 1.66
C GLU A 440 2.41 -28.07 1.46
N GLY A 441 1.82 -27.21 2.31
CA GLY A 441 0.41 -26.86 2.23
C GLY A 441 -0.55 -28.04 2.40
N VAL A 442 -1.79 -27.82 1.99
CA VAL A 442 -2.91 -28.77 2.07
C VAL A 442 -3.50 -28.97 0.68
N GLU A 443 -3.76 -30.21 0.31
CA GLU A 443 -4.34 -30.57 -0.98
C GLU A 443 -5.79 -30.08 -1.12
N ILE A 444 -6.18 -29.63 -2.32
CA ILE A 444 -7.53 -29.15 -2.61
C ILE A 444 -8.63 -30.18 -2.30
N GLY A 445 -8.33 -31.48 -2.43
CA GLY A 445 -9.26 -32.56 -2.07
C GLY A 445 -9.59 -32.57 -0.58
N GLU A 446 -8.60 -32.27 0.26
CA GLU A 446 -8.75 -32.18 1.71
C GLU A 446 -9.50 -30.90 2.11
N LEU A 447 -9.17 -29.77 1.50
CA LEU A 447 -9.92 -28.52 1.70
C LEU A 447 -11.40 -28.67 1.30
N LYS A 448 -11.68 -29.38 0.19
CA LYS A 448 -13.06 -29.73 -0.21
C LYS A 448 -13.79 -30.49 0.89
N ARG A 449 -13.15 -31.50 1.48
CA ARG A 449 -13.72 -32.29 2.57
C ARG A 449 -14.02 -31.44 3.80
N ILE A 450 -13.07 -30.61 4.24
CA ILE A 450 -13.24 -29.71 5.39
C ILE A 450 -14.37 -28.72 5.15
N TYR A 451 -14.42 -28.11 3.97
CA TYR A 451 -15.48 -27.18 3.60
C TYR A 451 -16.85 -27.86 3.68
N SER A 452 -17.02 -29.02 3.03
CA SER A 452 -18.28 -29.77 3.04
C SER A 452 -18.74 -30.17 4.45
N LEU A 453 -17.83 -30.48 5.37
CA LEU A 453 -18.17 -30.79 6.76
C LEU A 453 -18.60 -29.54 7.55
N SER A 454 -18.06 -28.38 7.20
CA SER A 454 -18.27 -27.12 7.90
C SER A 454 -19.50 -26.36 7.41
N THR A 455 -19.98 -26.68 6.20
CA THR A 455 -21.15 -26.06 5.59
C THR A 455 -22.20 -27.12 5.25
N VAL A 456 -23.10 -27.41 6.19
CA VAL A 456 -24.16 -28.41 5.98
C VAL A 456 -25.03 -27.97 4.79
N GLY A 457 -24.99 -28.75 3.70
CA GLY A 457 -25.85 -28.57 2.52
C GLY A 457 -25.40 -27.54 1.48
N GLN A 458 -24.18 -26.98 1.57
CA GLN A 458 -23.65 -26.05 0.56
C GLN A 458 -22.77 -26.76 -0.47
N GLY A 459 -22.88 -26.34 -1.74
CA GLY A 459 -22.26 -27.00 -2.88
C GLY A 459 -20.77 -26.68 -3.09
N VAL A 460 -20.11 -27.51 -3.92
CA VAL A 460 -18.68 -27.37 -4.29
C VAL A 460 -18.38 -26.07 -5.05
N SER A 461 -19.37 -25.46 -5.71
CA SER A 461 -19.24 -24.17 -6.40
C SER A 461 -18.81 -23.05 -5.45
N ASP A 462 -19.34 -23.04 -4.22
CA ASP A 462 -19.11 -21.98 -3.24
C ASP A 462 -17.67 -22.01 -2.70
N LEU A 463 -17.05 -23.19 -2.64
CA LEU A 463 -15.65 -23.32 -2.27
C LEU A 463 -14.74 -22.61 -3.29
N SER A 464 -14.98 -22.77 -4.59
CA SER A 464 -14.14 -22.14 -5.61
C SER A 464 -14.16 -20.62 -5.53
N VAL A 465 -15.31 -20.06 -5.20
CA VAL A 465 -15.48 -18.62 -4.98
C VAL A 465 -14.79 -18.21 -3.67
N LEU A 466 -15.00 -18.98 -2.59
CA LEU A 466 -14.36 -18.72 -1.30
C LEU A 466 -12.82 -18.72 -1.41
N LEU A 467 -12.22 -19.70 -2.10
CA LEU A 467 -10.77 -19.75 -2.27
C LEU A 467 -10.24 -18.51 -2.95
N LYS A 468 -10.92 -18.01 -3.99
CA LYS A 468 -10.55 -16.73 -4.64
C LYS A 468 -10.63 -15.55 -3.68
N TYR A 469 -11.65 -15.49 -2.81
CA TYR A 469 -11.73 -14.45 -1.79
C TYR A 469 -10.56 -14.55 -0.81
N LEU A 470 -10.26 -15.75 -0.31
CA LEU A 470 -9.15 -15.97 0.62
C LEU A 470 -7.78 -15.67 -0.02
N GLU A 471 -7.60 -15.95 -1.31
CA GLU A 471 -6.42 -15.58 -2.08
C GLU A 471 -6.32 -14.05 -2.25
N ASN A 472 -7.42 -13.39 -2.65
CA ASN A 472 -7.46 -11.95 -2.81
C ASN A 472 -7.30 -11.18 -1.50
N ASP A 473 -7.68 -11.79 -0.37
CA ASP A 473 -7.46 -11.29 0.98
C ASP A 473 -6.10 -11.71 1.57
N PHE A 474 -5.29 -12.46 0.81
CA PHE A 474 -3.93 -12.89 1.14
C PHE A 474 -3.82 -13.70 2.42
N TYR A 475 -4.91 -14.38 2.76
CA TYR A 475 -4.83 -15.45 3.72
C TYR A 475 -4.06 -16.63 3.15
N ILE A 476 -4.37 -16.98 1.90
CA ILE A 476 -3.87 -18.20 1.27
C ILE A 476 -3.23 -17.89 -0.08
N GLU A 477 -2.39 -18.80 -0.52
CA GLU A 477 -1.90 -18.85 -1.90
C GLU A 477 -1.93 -20.30 -2.38
N ARG A 478 -2.16 -20.48 -3.68
CA ARG A 478 -1.94 -21.76 -4.33
C ARG A 478 -0.44 -21.93 -4.59
N ILE A 479 0.08 -23.09 -4.22
CA ILE A 479 1.48 -23.45 -4.50
C ILE A 479 1.58 -23.73 -6.01
N GLU A 480 2.47 -23.01 -6.70
CA GLU A 480 2.67 -23.10 -8.15
C GLU A 480 2.83 -24.54 -8.62
N GLU A 481 2.23 -24.86 -9.77
CA GLU A 481 2.27 -26.18 -10.40
C GLU A 481 1.71 -27.34 -9.55
N THR A 482 0.99 -27.04 -8.46
CA THR A 482 0.36 -28.05 -7.60
C THR A 482 -1.13 -27.78 -7.35
N ASP A 483 -1.81 -28.78 -6.80
CA ASP A 483 -3.18 -28.68 -6.29
C ASP A 483 -3.22 -28.43 -4.78
N ARG A 484 -2.22 -27.71 -4.25
CA ARG A 484 -2.06 -27.44 -2.83
C ARG A 484 -2.14 -25.95 -2.53
N TYR A 485 -2.63 -25.64 -1.34
CA TYR A 485 -2.73 -24.27 -0.81
C TYR A 485 -1.99 -24.17 0.52
N ARG A 486 -1.44 -23.01 0.80
CA ARG A 486 -0.81 -22.69 2.09
C ARG A 486 -1.18 -21.28 2.52
N PHE A 487 -0.89 -20.93 3.78
CA PHE A 487 -0.96 -19.54 4.21
C PHE A 487 0.08 -18.70 3.47
N ALA A 488 -0.35 -17.56 2.94
CA ALA A 488 0.55 -16.64 2.25
C ALA A 488 1.41 -15.83 3.23
N SER A 489 0.85 -15.43 4.39
CA SER A 489 1.55 -14.61 5.39
C SER A 489 1.80 -15.36 6.71
N PRO A 490 3.04 -15.44 7.23
CA PRO A 490 3.35 -16.02 8.53
C PRO A 490 2.64 -15.32 9.69
N ILE A 491 2.53 -13.98 9.65
CA ILE A 491 1.78 -13.21 10.64
C ILE A 491 0.32 -13.65 10.75
N LEU A 492 -0.36 -13.76 9.60
CA LEU A 492 -1.75 -14.20 9.57
C LEU A 492 -1.85 -15.65 10.04
N LYS A 493 -0.95 -16.52 9.56
CA LYS A 493 -0.89 -17.93 9.95
C LYS A 493 -0.78 -18.10 11.47
N ASP A 494 0.18 -17.42 12.09
CA ASP A 494 0.45 -17.51 13.51
C ASP A 494 -0.69 -16.93 14.35
N TYR A 495 -1.28 -15.82 13.89
CA TYR A 495 -2.48 -15.24 14.51
C TYR A 495 -3.64 -16.24 14.53
N TRP A 496 -3.94 -16.88 13.39
CA TRP A 496 -5.00 -17.89 13.29
C TRP A 496 -4.72 -19.11 14.17
N LYS A 497 -3.49 -19.61 14.13
CA LYS A 497 -3.05 -20.74 14.95
C LYS A 497 -3.17 -20.47 16.45
N LEU A 498 -2.85 -19.26 16.89
CA LEU A 498 -2.93 -18.86 18.29
C LEU A 498 -4.37 -18.73 18.77
N ASN A 499 -5.24 -18.13 17.97
CA ASN A 499 -6.62 -17.83 18.39
C ASN A 499 -7.58 -19.02 18.27
N GLN A 500 -7.27 -20.03 17.46
CA GLN A 500 -7.94 -21.34 17.52
C GLN A 500 -7.74 -22.02 18.88
N ARG A 501 -6.51 -22.03 19.40
CA ARG A 501 -6.20 -22.64 20.70
C ARG A 501 -6.94 -21.96 21.86
N ARG A 502 -7.37 -20.72 21.67
CA ARG A 502 -8.09 -19.91 22.67
C ARG A 502 -9.61 -19.97 22.51
N GLY A 503 -10.13 -20.61 21.46
CA GLY A 503 -11.57 -20.68 21.18
C GLY A 503 -12.21 -19.32 20.86
N THR A 504 -11.43 -18.37 20.33
CA THR A 504 -11.84 -16.96 20.15
C THR A 504 -12.11 -16.54 18.71
N LEU A 505 -12.09 -17.47 17.74
CA LEU A 505 -12.39 -17.22 16.32
C LEU A 505 -13.46 -18.17 15.79
#